data_AF-A0A934RNY8-F1
#
_entry.id   AF-A0A934RNY8-F1
#
_cell.length_a   1.000
_cell.length_b   1.000
_cell.length_c   1.000
_cell.angle_alpha   90.00
_cell.angle_beta   90.00
_cell.angle_gamma   90.00
#
_symmetry.space_group_name_H-M   'P 1'
#
loop_
_entity.id
_entity.type
_entity.pdbx_description
1 polymer ?
#
loop_
_entity_poly.entity_id
_entity_poly.type
_entity_poly.pdbx_seq_one_letter_code
_entity_poly.pdbx_strand_id
1 'polypeptide(L)'
;MLRFFLSFLSSAAVASAQPLSFDTNPLGQADRPLLLRTYAPDPGLDPAVFANHGQASPSPVYSPKDGRDHPEKGDYELLKVIPGAIAVNHGLALSYVFDTTECRVLYAWQGGFLDMFPYWGDATMGSRRSFDYAPRLMGHLFYLARPEERPKPRFLGYDLSAQGVPTFRYRLGETAYEETILPNEKALSFKRIVRTAGEEKEEIVSGEVLSRHQGFDRTIKIDEPNEDAGEQVFLAYGCVACHSTDGSDGHGPTLKDLHGSMREIEGGEPVLADDNYLRESIFAPNAKTAKGFPPNYMPPFQLPEKELASVILFIKSAREVAPE
;
A
#
# COMPACT_ATOMS: atom_id res chain seq x y z
N MET A 1 44.35 22.60 -48.86
CA MET A 1 43.89 22.93 -47.49
C MET A 1 42.45 22.46 -47.34
N LEU A 2 42.24 21.23 -46.89
CA LEU A 2 40.90 20.67 -46.65
C LEU A 2 40.82 20.36 -45.15
N ARG A 3 40.11 21.19 -44.39
CA ARG A 3 39.95 21.03 -42.93
C ARG A 3 38.84 20.01 -42.69
N PHE A 4 39.21 18.85 -42.17
CA PHE A 4 38.30 17.89 -41.56
C PHE A 4 37.73 18.49 -40.26
N PHE A 5 36.42 18.73 -40.22
CA PHE A 5 35.69 18.97 -38.98
C PHE A 5 35.40 17.62 -38.31
N LEU A 6 36.14 17.28 -37.26
CA LEU A 6 35.74 16.22 -36.33
C LEU A 6 34.59 16.75 -35.47
N SER A 7 33.37 16.30 -35.76
CA SER A 7 32.23 16.48 -34.86
C SER A 7 32.42 15.56 -33.66
N PHE A 8 32.74 16.13 -32.50
CA PHE A 8 32.67 15.42 -31.22
C PHE A 8 31.19 15.09 -30.94
N LEU A 9 30.80 13.84 -31.16
CA LEU A 9 29.59 13.28 -30.58
C LEU A 9 29.80 13.24 -29.06
N SER A 10 29.23 14.21 -28.37
CA SER A 10 29.12 14.21 -26.91
C SER A 10 28.33 12.96 -26.52
N SER A 11 28.98 12.00 -25.89
CA SER A 11 28.31 10.86 -25.28
C SER A 11 27.39 11.39 -24.19
N ALA A 12 26.10 11.51 -24.48
CA ALA A 12 25.10 11.64 -23.44
C ALA A 12 25.25 10.38 -22.57
N ALA A 13 25.76 10.56 -21.35
CA ALA A 13 25.71 9.52 -20.35
C ALA A 13 24.23 9.17 -20.17
N VAL A 14 23.84 8.00 -20.65
CA VAL A 14 22.56 7.42 -20.29
C VAL A 14 22.68 7.20 -18.79
N ALA A 15 22.05 8.06 -17.99
CA ALA A 15 21.83 7.79 -16.58
C ALA A 15 21.16 6.43 -16.54
N SER A 16 21.85 5.41 -16.02
CA SER A 16 21.25 4.10 -15.82
C SER A 16 20.05 4.33 -14.90
N ALA A 17 18.83 4.18 -15.40
CA ALA A 17 17.66 4.07 -14.54
C ALA A 17 18.02 3.02 -13.50
N GLN A 18 18.05 3.38 -12.21
CA GLN A 18 18.34 2.44 -11.13
C GLN A 18 17.36 1.28 -11.28
N PRO A 19 17.81 0.10 -11.75
CA PRO A 19 16.90 -1.01 -11.98
C PRO A 19 16.75 -1.71 -10.65
N LEU A 20 15.50 -1.84 -10.19
CA LEU A 20 15.05 -2.29 -8.86
C LEU A 20 14.99 -1.16 -7.81
N SER A 21 13.81 -0.56 -7.67
CA SER A 21 13.40 -0.08 -6.35
C SER A 21 13.27 -1.31 -5.46
N PHE A 22 14.19 -1.47 -4.50
CA PHE A 22 14.07 -2.45 -3.40
C PHE A 22 13.00 -2.03 -2.37
N ASP A 23 12.11 -1.13 -2.76
CA ASP A 23 11.03 -0.64 -1.92
C ASP A 23 10.06 -1.78 -1.67
N THR A 24 10.14 -2.35 -0.46
CA THR A 24 9.27 -3.42 0.00
C THR A 24 7.87 -2.92 0.37
N ASN A 25 7.64 -1.61 0.32
CA ASN A 25 6.44 -0.95 0.76
C ASN A 25 5.97 0.06 -0.30
N PRO A 26 5.86 -0.37 -1.59
CA PRO A 26 5.78 0.56 -2.70
C PRO A 26 4.45 1.31 -2.73
N LEU A 27 4.52 2.58 -3.10
CA LEU A 27 3.35 3.43 -3.30
C LEU A 27 3.28 3.98 -4.73
N GLY A 28 2.06 4.07 -5.25
CA GLY A 28 1.74 4.85 -6.43
C GLY A 28 1.42 6.30 -6.07
N GLN A 29 0.90 7.03 -7.03
CA GLN A 29 0.40 8.40 -6.87
C GLN A 29 -1.10 8.44 -7.21
N ALA A 30 -1.78 9.50 -6.79
CA ALA A 30 -3.22 9.64 -6.99
C ALA A 30 -3.63 9.53 -8.48
N ASP A 31 -2.88 10.17 -9.36
CA ASP A 31 -3.08 10.24 -10.81
C ASP A 31 -2.22 9.23 -11.61
N ARG A 32 -1.21 8.63 -10.97
CA ARG A 32 -0.35 7.59 -11.53
C ARG A 32 -0.25 6.41 -10.56
N PRO A 33 -1.30 5.58 -10.47
CA PRO A 33 -1.34 4.51 -9.49
C PRO A 33 -0.33 3.40 -9.78
N LEU A 34 0.08 2.70 -8.74
CA LEU A 34 0.86 1.47 -8.85
C LEU A 34 -0.10 0.29 -9.01
N LEU A 35 0.19 -0.59 -9.97
CA LEU A 35 -0.58 -1.81 -10.22
C LEU A 35 0.31 -3.03 -10.01
N LEU A 36 -0.11 -3.95 -9.13
CA LEU A 36 0.55 -5.23 -8.91
C LEU A 36 -0.40 -6.38 -9.22
N ARG A 37 0.02 -7.24 -10.15
CA ARG A 37 -0.57 -8.58 -10.32
C ARG A 37 0.19 -9.53 -9.43
N THR A 38 -0.42 -9.90 -8.31
CA THR A 38 0.19 -10.74 -7.28
C THR A 38 -0.88 -11.59 -6.60
N TYR A 39 -0.45 -12.49 -5.71
CA TYR A 39 -1.33 -13.14 -4.76
C TYR A 39 -1.73 -12.10 -3.71
N ALA A 40 -2.91 -11.50 -3.87
CA ALA A 40 -3.39 -10.50 -2.94
C ALA A 40 -3.76 -11.16 -1.60
N PRO A 41 -3.48 -10.56 -0.43
CA PRO A 41 -3.86 -11.15 0.84
C PRO A 41 -5.38 -11.24 0.96
N ASP A 42 -5.89 -12.30 1.58
CA ASP A 42 -7.30 -12.38 1.96
C ASP A 42 -7.47 -11.78 3.37
N PRO A 43 -8.14 -10.61 3.52
CA PRO A 43 -8.36 -9.97 4.81
C PRO A 43 -9.47 -10.62 5.65
N GLY A 44 -10.00 -11.78 5.23
CA GLY A 44 -11.13 -12.46 5.86
C GLY A 44 -12.45 -12.20 5.15
N LEU A 45 -12.44 -12.24 3.81
CA LEU A 45 -13.66 -12.20 3.01
C LEU A 45 -14.53 -13.42 3.29
N ASP A 46 -15.85 -13.23 3.20
CA ASP A 46 -16.78 -14.35 3.24
C ASP A 46 -16.50 -15.28 2.04
N PRO A 47 -16.31 -16.60 2.25
CA PRO A 47 -16.06 -17.55 1.16
C PRO A 47 -17.09 -17.48 0.02
N ALA A 48 -18.34 -17.08 0.31
CA ALA A 48 -19.39 -16.93 -0.71
C ALA A 48 -19.17 -15.74 -1.66
N VAL A 49 -18.23 -14.83 -1.36
CA VAL A 49 -17.78 -13.78 -2.30
C VAL A 49 -17.08 -14.38 -3.52
N PHE A 50 -16.48 -15.57 -3.37
CA PHE A 50 -15.65 -16.23 -4.38
C PHE A 50 -16.43 -17.30 -5.17
N ALA A 51 -17.70 -17.03 -5.48
CA ALA A 51 -18.61 -17.99 -6.10
C ALA A 51 -18.13 -18.55 -7.45
N ASN A 52 -17.26 -17.84 -8.16
CA ASN A 52 -16.69 -18.23 -9.45
C ASN A 52 -15.23 -18.71 -9.36
N HIS A 53 -14.59 -18.63 -8.18
CA HIS A 53 -13.26 -19.18 -7.99
C HIS A 53 -13.26 -20.70 -7.87
N GLY A 54 -12.14 -21.31 -8.25
CA GLY A 54 -11.90 -22.71 -7.95
C GLY A 54 -11.70 -22.93 -6.45
N GLN A 55 -12.27 -24.00 -5.92
CA GLN A 55 -12.01 -24.41 -4.54
C GLN A 55 -10.73 -25.24 -4.49
N ALA A 56 -9.78 -24.82 -3.66
CA ALA A 56 -8.59 -25.61 -3.41
C ALA A 56 -8.93 -26.87 -2.61
N SER A 57 -8.23 -27.96 -2.90
CA SER A 57 -8.31 -29.22 -2.15
C SER A 57 -7.10 -29.35 -1.22
N PRO A 58 -7.25 -30.05 -0.09
CA PRO A 58 -6.09 -30.44 0.72
C PRO A 58 -5.07 -31.21 -0.12
N SER A 59 -3.79 -30.95 0.13
CA SER A 59 -2.68 -31.63 -0.54
C SER A 59 -1.71 -32.16 0.51
N PRO A 60 -1.42 -33.47 0.54
CA PRO A 60 -0.43 -34.05 1.43
C PRO A 60 0.95 -33.41 1.27
N VAL A 61 1.77 -33.46 2.32
CA VAL A 61 3.15 -32.99 2.28
C VAL A 61 3.97 -33.84 1.30
N TYR A 62 4.57 -33.21 0.29
CA TYR A 62 5.45 -33.85 -0.69
C TYR A 62 6.91 -33.82 -0.23
N SER A 63 7.63 -34.92 -0.44
CA SER A 63 9.07 -35.02 -0.18
C SER A 63 9.84 -35.12 -1.51
N PRO A 64 10.66 -34.11 -1.84
CA PRO A 64 11.53 -34.18 -3.02
C PRO A 64 12.65 -35.22 -2.92
N LYS A 65 12.96 -35.70 -1.71
CA LYS A 65 14.08 -36.63 -1.46
C LYS A 65 13.79 -38.04 -1.99
N ASP A 66 12.55 -38.48 -1.86
CA ASP A 66 12.07 -39.79 -2.31
C ASP A 66 10.97 -39.69 -3.37
N GLY A 67 10.52 -38.47 -3.66
CA GLY A 67 9.59 -38.15 -4.74
C GLY A 67 8.15 -38.58 -4.46
N ARG A 68 7.73 -38.61 -3.18
CA ARG A 68 6.43 -39.13 -2.76
C ARG A 68 5.67 -38.17 -1.85
N ASP A 69 4.35 -38.33 -1.87
CA ASP A 69 3.44 -37.71 -0.90
C ASP A 69 3.44 -38.48 0.42
N HIS A 70 3.44 -37.72 1.52
CA HIS A 70 3.49 -38.22 2.89
C HIS A 70 2.25 -37.77 3.67
N PRO A 71 1.08 -38.41 3.48
CA PRO A 71 -0.15 -38.05 4.20
C PRO A 71 0.00 -38.22 5.72
N GLU A 72 0.93 -39.07 6.19
CA GLU A 72 1.24 -39.20 7.61
C GLU A 72 1.89 -37.95 8.23
N LYS A 73 2.42 -37.05 7.40
CA LYS A 73 2.98 -35.75 7.82
C LYS A 73 1.93 -34.62 7.77
N GLY A 74 0.69 -34.95 7.42
CA GLY A 74 -0.40 -33.99 7.23
C GLY A 74 -0.41 -33.37 5.84
N ASP A 75 -1.23 -32.32 5.72
CA ASP A 75 -1.44 -31.57 4.49
C ASP A 75 -0.75 -30.20 4.56
N TYR A 76 -0.44 -29.62 3.39
CA TYR A 76 0.00 -28.24 3.31
C TYR A 76 -1.10 -27.29 3.78
N GLU A 77 -0.73 -26.32 4.61
CA GLU A 77 -1.62 -25.21 4.94
C GLU A 77 -1.81 -24.33 3.71
N LEU A 78 -3.08 -24.05 3.39
CA LEU A 78 -3.42 -23.16 2.30
C LEU A 78 -3.09 -21.71 2.68
N LEU A 79 -2.33 -21.04 1.81
CA LEU A 79 -2.11 -19.61 1.94
C LEU A 79 -3.45 -18.88 1.80
N LYS A 80 -3.72 -17.95 2.73
CA LYS A 80 -4.89 -17.07 2.68
C LYS A 80 -4.66 -15.92 1.70
N VAL A 81 -4.69 -16.25 0.42
CA VAL A 81 -4.48 -15.32 -0.68
C VAL A 81 -5.50 -15.51 -1.79
N ILE A 82 -5.67 -14.46 -2.58
CA ILE A 82 -6.57 -14.39 -3.72
C ILE A 82 -5.72 -14.41 -4.99
N PRO A 83 -5.74 -15.53 -5.75
CA PRO A 83 -5.03 -15.61 -7.02
C PRO A 83 -5.76 -14.80 -8.10
N GLY A 84 -5.01 -14.32 -9.10
CA GLY A 84 -5.60 -13.65 -10.27
C GLY A 84 -6.18 -12.27 -9.98
N ALA A 85 -5.88 -11.68 -8.83
CA ALA A 85 -6.30 -10.34 -8.48
C ALA A 85 -5.29 -9.28 -8.93
N ILE A 86 -5.77 -8.04 -9.05
CA ILE A 86 -4.98 -6.85 -9.37
C ILE A 86 -5.10 -5.90 -8.18
N ALA A 87 -3.99 -5.71 -7.47
CA ALA A 87 -3.89 -4.73 -6.41
C ALA A 87 -3.49 -3.38 -7.01
N VAL A 88 -4.22 -2.31 -6.66
CA VAL A 88 -4.00 -0.96 -7.18
C VAL A 88 -3.84 0.01 -6.02
N ASN A 89 -2.85 0.90 -6.11
CA ASN A 89 -2.58 1.92 -5.10
C ASN A 89 -2.45 3.30 -5.71
N HIS A 90 -3.27 4.24 -5.22
CA HIS A 90 -3.30 5.66 -5.57
C HIS A 90 -2.56 6.50 -4.51
N GLY A 91 -1.42 6.01 -4.00
CA GLY A 91 -0.74 6.60 -2.85
C GLY A 91 -1.51 6.37 -1.55
N LEU A 92 -1.41 7.30 -0.60
CA LEU A 92 -2.06 7.19 0.71
C LEU A 92 -3.60 7.24 0.59
N ALA A 93 -4.11 7.87 -0.47
CA ALA A 93 -5.51 8.18 -0.62
C ALA A 93 -6.41 6.95 -0.87
N LEU A 94 -5.90 5.89 -1.50
CA LEU A 94 -6.69 4.69 -1.76
C LEU A 94 -5.83 3.51 -2.22
N SER A 95 -6.11 2.34 -1.66
CA SER A 95 -5.72 1.04 -2.20
C SER A 95 -6.93 0.14 -2.34
N TYR A 96 -6.94 -0.71 -3.35
CA TYR A 96 -7.98 -1.72 -3.53
C TYR A 96 -7.48 -2.94 -4.27
N VAL A 97 -8.23 -4.03 -4.14
CA VAL A 97 -8.01 -5.26 -4.91
C VAL A 97 -9.21 -5.50 -5.82
N PHE A 98 -8.95 -5.48 -7.12
CA PHE A 98 -9.90 -5.89 -8.15
C PHE A 98 -9.65 -7.35 -8.51
N ASP A 99 -10.66 -8.19 -8.37
CA ASP A 99 -10.56 -9.59 -8.73
C ASP A 99 -11.02 -9.83 -10.16
N THR A 100 -10.17 -10.48 -10.95
CA THR A 100 -10.46 -10.72 -12.37
C THR A 100 -11.40 -11.90 -12.57
N THR A 101 -11.54 -12.80 -11.59
CA THR A 101 -12.48 -13.92 -11.69
C THR A 101 -13.90 -13.45 -11.41
N GLU A 102 -14.12 -12.67 -10.34
CA GLU A 102 -15.41 -12.10 -9.94
C GLU A 102 -15.75 -10.78 -10.66
N CYS A 103 -14.76 -10.16 -11.33
CA CYS A 103 -14.87 -8.89 -12.05
C CYS A 103 -15.48 -7.77 -11.17
N ARG A 104 -14.90 -7.57 -9.98
CA ARG A 104 -15.32 -6.54 -9.03
C ARG A 104 -14.19 -6.20 -8.06
N VAL A 105 -14.31 -5.05 -7.39
CA VAL A 105 -13.53 -4.76 -6.19
C VAL A 105 -13.95 -5.72 -5.08
N LEU A 106 -12.97 -6.41 -4.49
CA LEU A 106 -13.19 -7.30 -3.35
C LEU A 106 -13.01 -6.58 -2.02
N TYR A 107 -12.02 -5.70 -1.93
CA TYR A 107 -11.80 -4.90 -0.74
C TYR A 107 -11.02 -3.64 -1.06
N ALA A 108 -11.16 -2.64 -0.20
CA ALA A 108 -10.45 -1.38 -0.28
C ALA A 108 -10.01 -0.92 1.10
N TRP A 109 -8.84 -0.29 1.13
CA TRP A 109 -8.22 0.25 2.32
C TRP A 109 -7.53 1.57 2.00
N GLN A 110 -7.20 2.30 3.05
CA GLN A 110 -6.56 3.59 2.94
C GLN A 110 -5.25 3.62 3.70
N GLY A 111 -4.35 4.41 3.16
CA GLY A 111 -3.11 4.75 3.79
C GLY A 111 -1.90 4.00 3.26
N GLY A 112 -1.87 2.68 3.28
CA GLY A 112 -0.72 1.95 2.72
C GLY A 112 -1.10 1.19 1.46
N PHE A 113 -0.17 0.34 1.03
CA PHE A 113 -0.43 -0.66 0.01
C PHE A 113 -0.15 -2.07 0.55
N LEU A 114 0.88 -2.72 0.02
CA LEU A 114 1.28 -4.08 0.36
C LEU A 114 2.71 -4.06 0.91
N ASP A 115 2.92 -4.73 2.04
CA ASP A 115 4.24 -5.09 2.51
C ASP A 115 4.71 -6.33 1.73
N MET A 116 5.65 -6.10 0.82
CA MET A 116 6.25 -7.05 -0.11
C MET A 116 7.54 -7.68 0.44
N PHE A 117 7.94 -7.37 1.67
CA PHE A 117 9.20 -7.83 2.28
C PHE A 117 9.52 -9.32 2.11
N PRO A 118 8.62 -10.30 2.39
CA PRO A 118 8.97 -11.71 2.24
C PRO A 118 9.28 -12.08 0.79
N TYR A 119 8.69 -11.35 -0.16
CA TYR A 119 8.75 -11.61 -1.59
C TYR A 119 9.99 -10.96 -2.23
N TRP A 120 10.30 -9.70 -1.89
CA TRP A 120 11.41 -8.95 -2.49
C TRP A 120 12.69 -8.92 -1.65
N GLY A 121 12.63 -9.26 -0.36
CA GLY A 121 13.79 -9.21 0.53
C GLY A 121 14.11 -7.80 0.99
N ASP A 122 15.39 -7.49 1.19
CA ASP A 122 15.84 -6.13 1.52
C ASP A 122 16.99 -5.69 0.60
N ALA A 123 17.36 -4.42 0.69
CA ALA A 123 18.41 -3.83 -0.13
C ALA A 123 19.79 -4.51 0.03
N THR A 124 20.04 -5.20 1.15
CA THR A 124 21.29 -5.93 1.41
C THR A 124 21.24 -7.37 0.92
N MET A 125 20.05 -7.91 0.65
CA MET A 125 19.84 -9.28 0.18
C MET A 125 18.70 -9.31 -0.85
N GLY A 126 19.07 -9.32 -2.14
CA GLY A 126 18.15 -9.48 -3.28
C GLY A 126 17.53 -10.88 -3.41
N SER A 127 17.41 -11.61 -2.31
CA SER A 127 16.85 -12.96 -2.26
C SER A 127 15.64 -12.98 -1.35
N ARG A 128 14.62 -13.73 -1.78
CA ARG A 128 13.41 -14.06 -1.01
C ARG A 128 13.76 -14.49 0.42
N ARG A 129 13.03 -13.96 1.41
CA ARG A 129 13.30 -14.19 2.84
C ARG A 129 12.53 -15.36 3.46
N SER A 130 11.38 -15.72 2.89
CA SER A 130 10.50 -16.76 3.43
C SER A 130 9.85 -17.60 2.32
N PHE A 131 9.32 -18.78 2.67
CA PHE A 131 8.38 -19.52 1.82
C PHE A 131 6.94 -18.97 1.93
N ASP A 132 6.72 -17.93 2.74
CA ASP A 132 5.50 -17.13 2.68
C ASP A 132 5.50 -16.29 1.40
N TYR A 133 4.64 -16.66 0.46
CA TYR A 133 4.49 -15.98 -0.83
C TYR A 133 3.42 -14.89 -0.83
N ALA A 134 2.82 -14.61 0.33
CA ALA A 134 1.73 -13.65 0.46
C ALA A 134 2.28 -12.31 1.02
N PRO A 135 2.03 -11.17 0.38
CA PRO A 135 2.25 -9.87 1.00
C PRO A 135 1.26 -9.66 2.15
N ARG A 136 1.47 -8.60 2.95
CA ARG A 136 0.54 -8.18 4.01
C ARG A 136 -0.01 -6.80 3.71
N LEU A 137 -1.25 -6.56 4.15
CA LEU A 137 -1.84 -5.22 4.02
C LEU A 137 -1.11 -4.23 4.92
N MET A 138 -1.07 -2.98 4.49
CA MET A 138 -0.71 -1.84 5.33
C MET A 138 -1.79 -0.76 5.22
N GLY A 139 -2.25 -0.26 6.35
CA GLY A 139 -3.27 0.79 6.43
C GLY A 139 -4.61 0.30 7.01
N HIS A 140 -5.65 1.07 6.71
CA HIS A 140 -6.97 0.94 7.33
C HIS A 140 -7.97 0.35 6.34
N LEU A 141 -8.32 -0.92 6.53
CA LEU A 141 -9.34 -1.60 5.74
C LEU A 141 -10.71 -1.01 6.07
N PHE A 142 -11.47 -0.59 5.06
CA PHE A 142 -12.79 0.00 5.26
C PHE A 142 -13.89 -0.57 4.38
N TYR A 143 -13.55 -1.35 3.37
CA TYR A 143 -14.51 -1.98 2.48
C TYR A 143 -14.17 -3.47 2.31
N LEU A 144 -15.19 -4.31 2.48
CA LEU A 144 -15.20 -5.73 2.12
C LEU A 144 -16.43 -5.99 1.26
N ALA A 145 -16.22 -6.68 0.14
CA ALA A 145 -17.27 -7.20 -0.70
C ALA A 145 -18.15 -8.15 0.10
N ARG A 146 -19.46 -8.05 -0.14
CA ARG A 146 -20.45 -9.01 0.38
C ARG A 146 -20.84 -9.99 -0.72
N PRO A 147 -21.27 -11.21 -0.35
CA PRO A 147 -21.86 -12.16 -1.28
C PRO A 147 -23.02 -11.51 -2.04
N GLU A 148 -23.06 -11.74 -3.35
CA GLU A 148 -24.06 -11.17 -4.24
C GLU A 148 -24.32 -12.17 -5.38
N GLU A 149 -25.58 -12.38 -5.72
CA GLU A 149 -25.96 -13.19 -6.88
C GLU A 149 -25.89 -12.34 -8.15
N ARG A 150 -25.03 -12.74 -9.10
CA ARG A 150 -24.74 -11.96 -10.31
C ARG A 150 -24.57 -12.90 -11.51
N PRO A 151 -24.84 -12.43 -12.75
CA PRO A 151 -24.53 -13.19 -13.95
C PRO A 151 -23.05 -13.54 -14.03
N LYS A 152 -22.74 -14.67 -14.68
CA LYS A 152 -21.37 -15.19 -14.77
C LYS A 152 -20.38 -14.12 -15.28
N PRO A 153 -19.33 -13.80 -14.51
CA PRO A 153 -18.34 -12.81 -14.90
C PRO A 153 -17.37 -13.34 -15.97
N ARG A 154 -16.87 -12.42 -16.80
CA ARG A 154 -15.77 -12.67 -17.73
C ARG A 154 -14.92 -11.42 -17.87
N PHE A 155 -13.67 -11.49 -17.41
CA PHE A 155 -12.72 -10.40 -17.57
C PHE A 155 -12.28 -10.24 -19.03
N LEU A 156 -12.21 -8.99 -19.50
CA LEU A 156 -11.77 -8.64 -20.85
C LEU A 156 -10.42 -7.90 -20.85
N GLY A 157 -9.96 -7.41 -19.70
CA GLY A 157 -8.71 -6.67 -19.54
C GLY A 157 -8.92 -5.34 -18.84
N TYR A 158 -7.93 -4.45 -18.92
CA TYR A 158 -8.06 -3.07 -18.48
C TYR A 158 -7.31 -2.13 -19.43
N ASP A 159 -7.74 -0.88 -19.46
CA ASP A 159 -7.13 0.21 -20.21
C ASP A 159 -6.38 1.15 -19.26
N LEU A 160 -5.16 1.56 -19.63
CA LEU A 160 -4.31 2.46 -18.85
C LEU A 160 -4.10 3.83 -19.54
N SER A 161 -4.78 4.09 -20.66
CA SER A 161 -4.61 5.32 -21.44
C SER A 161 -4.91 6.60 -20.64
N ALA A 162 -5.72 6.52 -19.59
CA ALA A 162 -6.00 7.59 -18.65
C ALA A 162 -4.89 7.73 -17.58
N GLN A 163 -3.69 8.17 -17.99
CA GLN A 163 -2.55 8.46 -17.09
C GLN A 163 -2.09 7.28 -16.19
N GLY A 164 -2.42 6.04 -16.58
CA GLY A 164 -2.07 4.85 -15.82
C GLY A 164 -3.16 4.39 -14.83
N VAL A 165 -4.28 5.12 -14.70
CA VAL A 165 -5.43 4.65 -13.93
C VAL A 165 -6.14 3.52 -14.68
N PRO A 166 -6.34 2.33 -14.08
CA PRO A 166 -7.00 1.23 -14.75
C PRO A 166 -8.50 1.44 -14.91
N THR A 167 -8.96 1.43 -16.16
CA THR A 167 -10.36 1.18 -16.50
C THR A 167 -10.54 -0.31 -16.77
N PHE A 168 -11.12 -1.05 -15.83
CA PHE A 168 -11.37 -2.49 -15.97
C PHE A 168 -12.54 -2.75 -16.92
N ARG A 169 -12.36 -3.70 -17.83
CA ARG A 169 -13.37 -4.13 -18.80
C ARG A 169 -13.75 -5.56 -18.53
N TYR A 170 -15.05 -5.83 -18.42
CA TYR A 170 -15.57 -7.17 -18.17
C TYR A 170 -16.98 -7.35 -18.71
N ARG A 171 -17.47 -8.60 -18.72
CA ARG A 171 -18.89 -8.90 -18.93
C ARG A 171 -19.49 -9.58 -17.71
N LEU A 172 -20.77 -9.32 -17.48
CA LEU A 172 -21.62 -10.14 -16.61
C LEU A 172 -22.72 -10.72 -17.50
N GLY A 173 -22.65 -12.02 -17.78
CA GLY A 173 -23.44 -12.61 -18.86
C GLY A 173 -23.09 -11.97 -20.20
N GLU A 174 -24.08 -11.43 -20.90
CA GLU A 174 -23.89 -10.77 -22.20
C GLU A 174 -23.59 -9.27 -22.10
N THR A 175 -23.82 -8.66 -20.92
CA THR A 175 -23.68 -7.22 -20.74
C THR A 175 -22.23 -6.85 -20.48
N ALA A 176 -21.69 -5.90 -21.25
CA ALA A 176 -20.35 -5.36 -21.08
C ALA A 176 -20.33 -4.17 -20.11
N TYR A 177 -19.29 -4.12 -19.29
CA TYR A 177 -19.04 -3.08 -18.30
C TYR A 177 -17.62 -2.54 -18.45
N GLU A 178 -17.48 -1.23 -18.25
CA GLU A 178 -16.21 -0.59 -17.93
C GLU A 178 -16.29 0.02 -16.54
N GLU A 179 -15.26 -0.16 -15.73
CA GLU A 179 -15.25 0.30 -14.33
C GLU A 179 -13.92 0.96 -13.99
N THR A 180 -13.99 2.18 -13.46
CA THR A 180 -12.85 2.94 -12.95
C THR A 180 -13.05 3.25 -11.48
N ILE A 181 -12.03 3.03 -10.67
CA ILE A 181 -12.03 3.34 -9.24
C ILE A 181 -11.06 4.48 -9.00
N LEU A 182 -11.49 5.49 -8.25
CA LEU A 182 -10.70 6.69 -7.96
C LEU A 182 -10.75 7.00 -6.46
N PRO A 183 -9.70 7.65 -5.93
CA PRO A 183 -9.78 8.28 -4.62
C PRO A 183 -10.98 9.24 -4.51
N ASN A 184 -11.47 9.43 -3.29
CA ASN A 184 -12.52 10.38 -2.97
C ASN A 184 -12.08 11.29 -1.83
N GLU A 185 -12.57 12.53 -1.80
CA GLU A 185 -12.21 13.52 -0.77
C GLU A 185 -12.64 13.09 0.63
N LYS A 186 -13.75 12.34 0.74
CA LYS A 186 -14.22 11.82 2.02
C LYS A 186 -13.32 10.65 2.46
N ALA A 187 -12.84 10.71 3.70
CA ALA A 187 -12.11 9.59 4.31
C ALA A 187 -12.94 8.30 4.30
N LEU A 188 -12.24 7.16 4.23
CA LEU A 188 -12.76 5.81 4.19
C LEU A 188 -13.79 5.62 3.08
N SER A 189 -13.47 6.15 1.90
CA SER A 189 -14.33 6.04 0.73
C SER A 189 -13.56 6.10 -0.58
N PHE A 190 -14.20 5.65 -1.65
CA PHE A 190 -13.72 5.75 -3.02
C PHE A 190 -14.85 6.07 -3.97
N LYS A 191 -14.52 6.67 -5.12
CA LYS A 191 -15.45 6.90 -6.22
C LYS A 191 -15.37 5.74 -7.21
N ARG A 192 -16.51 5.19 -7.58
CA ARG A 192 -16.68 4.14 -8.56
C ARG A 192 -17.44 4.69 -9.75
N ILE A 193 -16.83 4.63 -10.94
CA ILE A 193 -17.43 5.06 -12.20
C ILE A 193 -17.68 3.80 -13.03
N VAL A 194 -18.94 3.49 -13.31
CA VAL A 194 -19.34 2.32 -14.10
C VAL A 194 -20.01 2.79 -15.38
N ARG A 195 -19.53 2.29 -16.52
CA ARG A 195 -20.15 2.47 -17.83
C ARG A 195 -20.73 1.15 -18.32
N THR A 196 -21.99 1.18 -18.73
CA THR A 196 -22.68 0.03 -19.32
C THR A 196 -23.76 0.50 -20.28
N ALA A 197 -23.90 -0.18 -21.42
CA ALA A 197 -24.90 0.16 -22.45
C ALA A 197 -24.93 1.65 -22.88
N GLY A 198 -23.80 2.36 -22.79
CA GLY A 198 -23.71 3.79 -23.12
C GLY A 198 -24.12 4.74 -22.00
N GLU A 199 -24.56 4.23 -20.86
CA GLU A 199 -24.82 5.00 -19.65
C GLU A 199 -23.61 4.97 -18.73
N GLU A 200 -23.33 6.11 -18.10
CA GLU A 200 -22.30 6.26 -17.07
C GLU A 200 -22.98 6.55 -15.74
N LYS A 201 -22.58 5.80 -14.70
CA LYS A 201 -23.04 6.01 -13.33
C LYS A 201 -21.83 6.18 -12.42
N GLU A 202 -21.84 7.26 -11.65
CA GLU A 202 -20.91 7.48 -10.55
C GLU A 202 -21.56 7.09 -9.21
N GLU A 203 -20.78 6.46 -8.34
CA GLU A 203 -21.17 6.08 -6.99
C GLU A 203 -20.01 6.36 -6.03
N ILE A 204 -20.32 6.91 -4.85
CA ILE A 204 -19.37 7.01 -3.75
C ILE A 204 -19.61 5.82 -2.82
N VAL A 205 -18.60 4.97 -2.68
CA VAL A 205 -18.62 3.84 -1.74
C VAL A 205 -17.85 4.26 -0.50
N SER A 206 -18.51 4.34 0.65
CA SER A 206 -17.89 4.67 1.93
C SER A 206 -18.11 3.59 2.98
N GLY A 207 -17.19 3.49 3.94
CA GLY A 207 -17.28 2.56 5.06
C GLY A 207 -16.71 3.16 6.36
N GLU A 208 -16.47 2.27 7.31
CA GLU A 208 -15.81 2.55 8.58
C GLU A 208 -14.57 1.66 8.69
N VAL A 209 -13.65 1.96 9.61
CA VAL A 209 -12.46 1.12 9.80
C VAL A 209 -12.89 -0.26 10.30
N LEU A 210 -12.72 -1.28 9.46
CA LEU A 210 -13.00 -2.69 9.75
C LEU A 210 -11.82 -3.36 10.45
N SER A 211 -10.60 -3.06 10.01
CA SER A 211 -9.37 -3.55 10.62
C SER A 211 -8.17 -2.67 10.24
N ARG A 212 -7.12 -2.73 11.05
CA ARG A 212 -5.85 -2.01 10.83
C ARG A 212 -4.76 -3.04 10.58
N HIS A 213 -3.93 -2.76 9.59
CA HIS A 213 -2.85 -3.64 9.16
C HIS A 213 -1.54 -2.85 9.11
N GLN A 214 -0.46 -3.44 9.61
CA GLN A 214 0.85 -2.79 9.71
C GLN A 214 1.93 -3.48 8.86
N GLY A 215 1.57 -4.45 8.03
CA GLY A 215 2.53 -5.28 7.30
C GLY A 215 3.06 -6.44 8.16
N PHE A 216 4.31 -6.85 7.92
CA PHE A 216 4.97 -7.87 8.72
C PHE A 216 5.56 -7.28 10.00
N ASP A 217 5.46 -8.02 11.11
CA ASP A 217 6.20 -7.69 12.32
C ASP A 217 7.70 -7.82 12.04
N ARG A 218 8.41 -6.69 11.99
CA ARG A 218 9.87 -6.66 11.79
C ARG A 218 10.53 -6.40 13.13
N THR A 219 11.36 -7.33 13.61
CA THR A 219 12.30 -7.02 14.69
C THR A 219 13.44 -6.21 14.08
N ILE A 220 13.36 -4.89 14.19
CA ILE A 220 14.39 -3.99 13.67
C ILE A 220 15.54 -3.98 14.68
N LYS A 221 16.66 -4.59 14.31
CA LYS A 221 17.87 -4.54 15.14
C LYS A 221 18.53 -3.18 14.95
N ILE A 222 18.43 -2.34 15.96
CA ILE A 222 19.03 -1.01 15.97
C ILE A 222 20.23 -1.03 16.91
N ASP A 223 21.43 -1.01 16.34
CA ASP A 223 22.66 -0.87 17.10
C ASP A 223 22.74 0.54 17.69
N GLU A 224 22.60 1.58 16.86
CA GLU A 224 22.52 2.99 17.26
C GLU A 224 21.42 3.72 16.48
N PRO A 225 20.70 4.68 17.09
CA PRO A 225 19.67 5.43 16.39
C PRO A 225 20.21 6.23 15.21
N ASN A 226 19.54 6.10 14.06
CA ASN A 226 19.89 6.82 12.82
C ASN A 226 18.66 6.95 11.91
N GLU A 227 18.79 7.75 10.85
CA GLU A 227 17.70 8.04 9.92
C GLU A 227 17.23 6.80 9.16
N ASP A 228 18.14 5.96 8.66
CA ASP A 228 17.80 4.73 7.92
C ASP A 228 17.01 3.75 8.79
N ALA A 229 17.43 3.57 10.05
CA ALA A 229 16.69 2.78 11.03
C ALA A 229 15.31 3.40 11.33
N GLY A 230 15.23 4.74 11.31
CA GLY A 230 13.98 5.47 11.50
C GLY A 230 13.00 5.27 10.37
N GLU A 231 13.48 5.30 9.12
CA GLU A 231 12.68 4.98 7.94
C GLU A 231 12.15 3.54 8.01
N GLN A 232 13.00 2.58 8.42
CA GLN A 232 12.58 1.19 8.59
C GLN A 232 11.47 1.04 9.63
N VAL A 233 11.58 1.73 10.78
CA VAL A 233 10.53 1.74 11.81
C VAL A 233 9.27 2.42 11.28
N PHE A 234 9.41 3.56 10.59
CA PHE A 234 8.30 4.31 10.02
C PHE A 234 7.47 3.48 9.02
N LEU A 235 8.15 2.67 8.19
CA LEU A 235 7.51 1.72 7.28
C LEU A 235 6.92 0.51 8.02
N ALA A 236 7.68 -0.09 8.93
CA ALA A 236 7.28 -1.32 9.64
C ALA A 236 6.09 -1.13 10.58
N TYR A 237 5.94 0.05 11.19
CA TYR A 237 4.79 0.39 12.02
C TYR A 237 3.65 1.01 11.21
N GLY A 238 3.76 1.04 9.88
CA GLY A 238 2.72 1.54 8.99
C GLY A 238 2.47 3.04 9.12
N CYS A 239 3.42 3.82 9.67
CA CYS A 239 3.27 5.27 9.84
C CYS A 239 3.09 5.96 8.48
N VAL A 240 3.78 5.45 7.46
CA VAL A 240 3.63 5.88 6.06
C VAL A 240 2.18 5.82 5.61
N ALA A 241 1.36 4.94 6.20
CA ALA A 241 -0.02 4.84 5.81
C ALA A 241 -0.81 6.13 6.05
N CYS A 242 -0.52 6.87 7.11
CA CYS A 242 -1.27 8.10 7.39
C CYS A 242 -0.46 9.34 7.07
N HIS A 243 0.86 9.26 7.12
CA HIS A 243 1.74 10.42 7.11
C HIS A 243 2.63 10.43 5.87
N SER A 244 2.50 11.48 5.07
CA SER A 244 3.43 11.77 3.98
C SER A 244 4.69 12.47 4.51
N THR A 245 5.81 12.24 3.83
CA THR A 245 7.09 12.95 4.04
C THR A 245 7.40 13.94 2.92
N ASP A 246 6.59 13.96 1.86
CA ASP A 246 6.76 14.80 0.68
C ASP A 246 5.80 16.00 0.61
N GLY A 247 4.90 16.12 1.59
CA GLY A 247 3.89 17.19 1.65
C GLY A 247 2.55 16.83 1.02
N SER A 248 2.40 15.63 0.44
CA SER A 248 1.11 15.19 -0.09
C SER A 248 0.04 15.05 0.99
N ASP A 249 -1.21 15.34 0.64
CA ASP A 249 -2.35 15.18 1.56
C ASP A 249 -2.60 13.69 1.87
N GLY A 250 -2.98 13.41 3.11
CA GLY A 250 -3.25 12.05 3.59
C GLY A 250 -4.19 12.04 4.80
N HIS A 251 -4.37 10.86 5.41
CA HIS A 251 -5.23 10.69 6.59
C HIS A 251 -4.68 11.34 7.85
N GLY A 252 -3.35 11.46 7.93
CA GLY A 252 -2.64 12.19 8.95
C GLY A 252 -1.98 13.44 8.37
N PRO A 253 -1.56 14.38 9.22
CA PRO A 253 -0.81 15.55 8.78
C PRO A 253 0.50 15.13 8.15
N THR A 254 0.93 15.85 7.12
CA THR A 254 2.28 15.68 6.58
C THR A 254 3.34 15.92 7.67
N LEU A 255 4.43 15.17 7.56
CA LEU A 255 5.62 15.29 8.39
C LEU A 255 6.70 16.13 7.69
N LYS A 256 6.49 16.49 6.41
CA LYS A 256 7.37 17.40 5.69
C LYS A 256 7.49 18.72 6.47
N ASP A 257 8.73 19.13 6.73
CA ASP A 257 9.07 20.38 7.45
C ASP A 257 8.44 20.50 8.85
N LEU A 258 7.98 19.40 9.45
CA LEU A 258 7.31 19.44 10.74
C LEU A 258 8.27 19.83 11.87
N HIS A 259 9.40 19.14 11.99
CA HIS A 259 10.27 19.33 13.15
C HIS A 259 10.80 20.77 13.22
N GLY A 260 10.59 21.44 14.35
CA GLY A 260 10.96 22.83 14.58
C GLY A 260 9.97 23.88 14.05
N SER A 261 8.87 23.46 13.42
CA SER A 261 7.76 24.34 13.03
C SER A 261 6.79 24.57 14.19
N MET A 262 5.93 25.60 14.08
CA MET A 262 4.78 25.76 14.97
C MET A 262 3.61 24.95 14.43
N ARG A 263 3.17 23.94 15.18
CA ARG A 263 2.02 23.10 14.82
C ARG A 263 0.75 23.67 15.43
N GLU A 264 -0.23 23.95 14.60
CA GLU A 264 -1.58 24.30 15.05
C GLU A 264 -2.28 23.07 15.66
N ILE A 265 -2.86 23.25 16.85
CA ILE A 265 -3.56 22.21 17.61
C ILE A 265 -5.05 22.53 17.62
N GLU A 266 -5.89 21.51 17.41
CA GLU A 266 -7.34 21.66 17.47
C GLU A 266 -7.77 22.12 18.87
N GLY A 267 -8.45 23.27 18.95
CA GLY A 267 -8.95 23.83 20.21
C GLY A 267 -7.88 24.31 21.21
N GLY A 268 -6.61 24.44 20.78
CA GLY A 268 -5.50 24.85 21.64
C GLY A 268 -4.54 25.86 21.00
N GLU A 269 -3.59 26.33 21.79
CA GLU A 269 -2.51 27.20 21.29
C GLU A 269 -1.54 26.41 20.40
N PRO A 270 -0.92 27.05 19.38
CA PRO A 270 0.13 26.43 18.59
C PRO A 270 1.30 25.96 19.46
N VAL A 271 1.86 24.78 19.15
CA VAL A 271 2.96 24.14 19.89
C VAL A 271 4.17 24.00 18.98
N LEU A 272 5.37 24.24 19.51
CA LEU A 272 6.61 23.94 18.80
C LEU A 272 6.75 22.42 18.61
N ALA A 273 6.89 21.99 17.36
CA ALA A 273 7.06 20.57 17.02
C ALA A 273 8.51 20.12 17.25
N ASP A 274 8.92 20.09 18.51
CA ASP A 274 10.23 19.60 18.95
C ASP A 274 10.22 18.08 19.21
N ASP A 275 11.36 17.55 19.63
CA ASP A 275 11.54 16.16 20.06
C ASP A 275 10.50 15.67 21.08
N ASN A 276 10.07 16.53 22.02
CA ASN A 276 9.12 16.14 23.04
C ASN A 276 7.71 16.07 22.48
N TYR A 277 7.34 17.02 21.61
CA TYR A 277 6.09 16.97 20.87
C TYR A 277 5.97 15.70 20.01
N LEU A 278 7.04 15.33 19.30
CA LEU A 278 7.04 14.12 18.48
C LEU A 278 6.90 12.86 19.34
N ARG A 279 7.64 12.76 20.46
CA ARG A 279 7.51 11.64 21.42
C ARG A 279 6.08 11.54 21.96
N GLU A 280 5.54 12.64 22.48
CA GLU A 280 4.18 12.68 23.02
C GLU A 280 3.14 12.30 21.96
N SER A 281 3.28 12.79 20.72
CA SER A 281 2.35 12.47 19.64
C SER A 281 2.38 11.00 19.24
N ILE A 282 3.55 10.33 19.31
CA ILE A 282 3.68 8.90 19.01
C ILE A 282 3.08 8.03 20.13
N PHE A 283 3.36 8.35 21.40
CA PHE A 283 2.88 7.58 22.55
C PHE A 283 1.42 7.87 22.93
N ALA A 284 1.00 9.13 22.83
CA ALA A 284 -0.28 9.66 23.27
C ALA A 284 -0.88 10.63 22.22
N PRO A 285 -1.20 10.14 21.01
CA PRO A 285 -1.61 10.98 19.86
C PRO A 285 -2.85 11.86 20.10
N ASN A 286 -3.72 11.47 21.03
CA ASN A 286 -4.90 12.24 21.39
C ASN A 286 -4.64 13.38 22.39
N ALA A 287 -3.42 13.50 22.93
CA ALA A 287 -3.08 14.59 23.85
C ALA A 287 -3.11 15.96 23.15
N LYS A 288 -2.64 16.00 21.89
CA LYS A 288 -2.54 17.22 21.06
C LYS A 288 -2.84 16.90 19.61
N THR A 289 -4.11 16.91 19.24
CA THR A 289 -4.55 16.64 17.87
C THR A 289 -4.23 17.82 16.96
N ALA A 290 -3.55 17.55 15.83
CA ALA A 290 -3.28 18.57 14.83
C ALA A 290 -4.59 19.14 14.27
N LYS A 291 -4.65 20.47 14.10
CA LYS A 291 -5.85 21.14 13.58
C LYS A 291 -6.27 20.58 12.22
N GLY A 292 -7.57 20.38 12.05
CA GLY A 292 -8.14 19.83 10.80
C GLY A 292 -8.06 18.30 10.67
N PHE A 293 -7.48 17.60 11.64
CA PHE A 293 -7.45 16.13 11.68
C PHE A 293 -8.32 15.57 12.81
N PRO A 294 -9.06 14.47 12.58
CA PRO A 294 -9.94 13.91 13.61
C PRO A 294 -9.15 13.21 14.72
N PRO A 295 -9.56 13.35 16.00
CA PRO A 295 -8.97 12.58 17.10
C PRO A 295 -9.27 11.07 16.93
N ASN A 296 -8.45 10.22 17.56
CA ASN A 296 -8.53 8.76 17.57
C ASN A 296 -8.20 8.04 16.24
N TYR A 297 -7.69 8.75 15.24
CA TYR A 297 -7.26 8.14 13.98
C TYR A 297 -5.82 7.63 14.04
N MET A 298 -4.92 8.36 14.70
CA MET A 298 -3.56 7.90 14.96
C MET A 298 -3.56 6.96 16.18
N PRO A 299 -3.17 5.68 16.02
CA PRO A 299 -3.07 4.77 17.16
C PRO A 299 -1.84 5.11 18.03
N PRO A 300 -1.88 4.81 19.34
CA PRO A 300 -0.71 4.98 20.20
C PRO A 300 0.34 3.89 19.89
N PHE A 301 1.60 4.29 19.79
CA PHE A 301 2.72 3.37 19.57
C PHE A 301 3.65 3.36 20.78
N GLN A 302 3.87 2.17 21.34
CA GLN A 302 4.80 1.95 22.46
C GLN A 302 6.15 1.49 21.92
N LEU A 303 6.84 2.40 21.22
CA LEU A 303 8.12 2.09 20.59
C LEU A 303 9.24 1.97 21.64
N PRO A 304 10.13 0.97 21.55
CA PRO A 304 11.39 0.95 22.28
C PRO A 304 12.22 2.23 22.01
N GLU A 305 13.00 2.68 22.99
CA GLU A 305 13.70 3.98 22.91
C GLU A 305 14.55 4.14 21.64
N LYS A 306 15.27 3.08 21.22
CA LYS A 306 16.08 3.14 19.99
C LYS A 306 15.25 3.29 18.73
N GLU A 307 14.08 2.65 18.66
CA GLU A 307 13.16 2.76 17.53
C GLU A 307 12.54 4.16 17.49
N LEU A 308 12.08 4.65 18.64
CA LEU A 308 11.54 5.99 18.78
C LEU A 308 12.54 7.07 18.39
N ALA A 309 13.76 6.99 18.93
CA ALA A 309 14.83 7.93 18.63
C ALA A 309 15.16 7.93 17.13
N SER A 310 15.17 6.75 16.50
CA SER A 310 15.41 6.62 15.06
C SER A 310 14.29 7.24 14.23
N VAL A 311 13.01 6.96 14.55
CA VAL A 311 11.86 7.59 13.86
C VAL A 311 11.90 9.10 13.97
N ILE A 312 12.27 9.65 15.13
CA ILE A 312 12.40 11.09 15.30
C ILE A 312 13.51 11.65 14.41
N LEU A 313 14.64 10.96 14.27
CA LEU A 313 15.71 11.35 13.34
C LEU A 313 15.22 11.36 11.88
N PHE A 314 14.47 10.33 11.47
CA PHE A 314 13.87 10.28 10.14
C PHE A 314 12.84 11.41 9.90
N ILE A 315 11.96 11.69 10.87
CA ILE A 315 11.01 12.82 10.76
C ILE A 315 11.76 14.16 10.63
N LYS A 316 12.90 14.30 11.32
CA LYS A 316 13.76 15.50 11.21
C LYS A 316 14.38 15.64 9.83
N SER A 317 14.70 14.53 9.16
CA SER A 317 15.31 14.55 7.83
C SER A 317 14.31 14.75 6.69
N ALA A 318 13.00 14.58 6.95
CA ALA A 318 11.90 14.98 6.06
C ALA A 318 11.74 16.52 5.94
N ARG A 319 12.85 17.26 5.86
CA ARG A 319 12.88 18.70 5.61
C ARG A 319 13.20 18.94 4.14
N GLU A 320 12.70 20.03 3.58
CA GLU A 320 13.18 20.52 2.30
C GLU A 320 14.67 20.87 2.44
N VAL A 321 15.54 20.17 1.70
CA VAL A 321 16.95 20.55 1.61
C VAL A 321 16.99 21.90 0.89
N ALA A 322 17.19 22.97 1.65
CA ALA A 322 17.41 24.28 1.08
C ALA A 322 18.57 24.18 0.06
N PRO A 323 18.39 24.62 -1.19
CA PRO A 323 19.51 24.67 -2.13
C PRO A 323 20.57 25.62 -1.56
N GLU A 324 21.83 25.15 -1.51
CA GLU A 324 23.00 26.00 -1.24
C GLU A 324 23.15 27.11 -2.30
#